data_AF-A0A5C1MFQ8-F1
#
_entry.id   AF-A0A5C1MFQ8-F1
#
_cell.length_a   1.000
_cell.length_b   1.000
_cell.length_c   1.000
_cell.angle_alpha   90.00
_cell.angle_beta   90.00
_cell.angle_gamma   90.00
#
_symmetry.space_group_name_H-M   'P 1'
#
loop_
_entity.id
_entity.type
_entity.pdbx_description
1 polymer ?
#
loop_
_entity_poly.entity_id
_entity_poly.type
_entity_poly.pdbx_seq_one_letter_code
_entity_poly.pdbx_strand_id
1 'polypeptide(L)'
;MAKPKPESPQIVLYQTEDGNSRIQVRLENGTVWLSQAQLVELFQTTKQNISLHIRNILAEGELFEGAVVKEYLTAAADGKSYLVKFYSLDMIIAVGYRVRSHRGTQFRRWATERLNEYLVKGFTMDDQRLKEAGNLGSDYFDELLERIRDIRSSEKRFYQKIRDIYKLAVDYDPKAEETLEFFRIVQNKLHFAISGRTAAELIAQRADATQPNMGLTSWKGTKVRRGDVTIAKNYLTQEELEQLNRIVAMYLDYAEDQAKRHRQVFMRDWRAKLDAFLSFNERDILDDAGKVAKDMADRLALERYDAFNAARLHDEAVTEALADDEAFKRLEEAGRALPKPGKRQRREE
;
A
#
# COMPACT_ATOMS: atom_id res chain seq x y z
N MET A 1 5.19 -0.69 18.43
CA MET A 1 3.90 -0.60 17.72
C MET A 1 2.93 0.16 18.61
N ALA A 2 2.65 1.43 18.31
CA ALA A 2 1.60 2.17 18.98
C ALA A 2 0.25 1.69 18.44
N LYS A 3 -0.70 1.32 19.32
CA LYS A 3 -2.07 1.03 18.90
C LYS A 3 -2.63 2.29 18.21
N PRO A 4 -3.30 2.18 17.06
CA PRO A 4 -3.97 3.34 16.48
C PRO A 4 -4.96 3.88 17.50
N LYS A 5 -4.85 5.18 17.80
CA LYS A 5 -5.84 5.90 18.62
C LYS A 5 -7.22 5.68 17.99
N PRO A 6 -8.28 5.42 18.76
CA PRO A 6 -9.63 5.36 18.18
C PRO A 6 -9.92 6.71 17.53
N GLU A 7 -10.06 6.71 16.20
CA GLU A 7 -10.43 7.90 15.45
C GLU A 7 -11.78 8.38 15.97
N SER A 8 -11.84 9.66 16.35
CA SER A 8 -13.13 10.29 16.68
C SER A 8 -14.01 10.24 15.43
N PRO A 9 -15.30 9.89 15.53
CA PRO A 9 -16.16 9.76 14.35
C PRO A 9 -16.21 11.09 13.60
N GLN A 10 -15.65 11.11 12.39
CA GLN A 10 -15.65 12.29 11.53
C GLN A 10 -16.97 12.31 10.75
N ILE A 11 -17.64 13.46 10.74
CA ILE A 11 -18.84 13.65 9.92
C ILE A 11 -18.44 14.44 8.69
N VAL A 12 -18.55 13.83 7.51
CA VAL A 12 -18.23 14.46 6.23
C VAL A 12 -19.52 14.72 5.47
N LEU A 13 -19.65 15.90 4.87
CA LEU A 13 -20.77 16.20 4.00
C LEU A 13 -20.49 15.69 2.58
N TYR A 14 -21.28 14.74 2.11
CA TYR A 14 -21.23 14.25 0.74
C TYR A 14 -22.31 14.93 -0.10
N GLN A 15 -21.93 15.48 -1.25
CA GLN A 15 -22.84 16.08 -2.19
C GLN A 15 -23.00 15.18 -3.42
N THR A 16 -24.24 14.94 -3.85
CA THR A 16 -24.51 14.20 -5.08
C THR A 16 -24.01 14.97 -6.31
N GLU A 17 -23.68 14.28 -7.41
CA GLU A 17 -23.13 14.92 -8.64
C GLU A 17 -24.02 16.05 -9.21
N ASP A 18 -25.33 15.98 -9.00
CA ASP A 18 -26.29 17.01 -9.41
C ASP A 18 -26.44 18.16 -8.41
N GLY A 19 -25.67 18.16 -7.32
CA GLY A 19 -25.67 19.19 -6.29
C GLY A 19 -26.88 19.19 -5.34
N ASN A 20 -27.90 18.37 -5.62
CA ASN A 20 -29.22 18.48 -5.01
C ASN A 20 -29.37 17.82 -3.63
N SER A 21 -28.48 16.89 -3.26
CA SER A 21 -28.57 16.21 -1.97
C SER A 21 -27.22 16.31 -1.25
N ARG A 22 -27.29 16.68 0.03
CA ARG A 22 -26.13 16.82 0.92
C ARG A 22 -26.32 15.89 2.11
N ILE A 23 -25.63 14.75 2.07
CA ILE A 23 -25.78 13.70 3.07
C ILE A 23 -24.61 13.80 4.03
N GLN A 24 -24.90 13.89 5.33
CA GLN A 24 -23.87 13.77 6.36
C GLN A 24 -23.47 12.31 6.50
N VAL A 25 -22.20 12.02 6.35
CA VAL A 25 -21.63 10.68 6.33
C VAL A 25 -20.75 10.51 7.56
N ARG A 26 -20.95 9.45 8.34
CA ARG A 26 -20.05 9.11 9.45
C ARG A 26 -18.89 8.28 8.92
N LEU A 27 -17.66 8.70 9.20
CA LEU A 27 -16.44 7.93 9.01
C LEU A 27 -15.97 7.36 10.34
N GLU A 28 -15.78 6.04 10.38
CA GLU A 28 -15.24 5.35 11.56
C GLU A 28 -14.53 4.07 11.10
N ASN A 29 -13.33 3.82 11.65
CA ASN A 29 -12.49 2.66 11.33
C ASN A 29 -12.19 2.53 9.82
N GLY A 30 -11.91 3.66 9.16
CA GLY A 30 -11.59 3.68 7.72
C GLY A 30 -12.75 3.33 6.78
N THR A 31 -14.00 3.29 7.28
CA THR A 31 -15.18 3.05 6.44
C THR A 31 -16.30 4.04 6.71
N VAL A 32 -17.25 4.06 5.78
CA VAL A 32 -18.42 4.92 5.76
C VAL A 32 -19.60 4.21 6.41
N TRP A 33 -20.35 4.96 7.23
CA TRP A 33 -21.57 4.51 7.89
C TRP A 33 -22.73 5.46 7.60
N LEU A 34 -23.86 4.90 7.16
CA LEU A 34 -25.10 5.64 6.96
C LEU A 34 -26.25 5.04 7.76
N SER A 35 -27.10 5.89 8.33
CA SER A 35 -28.36 5.47 8.91
C SER A 35 -29.37 5.05 7.83
N GLN A 36 -30.43 4.33 8.23
CA GLN A 36 -31.48 3.98 7.29
C GLN A 36 -32.16 5.20 6.65
N ALA A 37 -32.31 6.29 7.40
CA ALA A 37 -32.90 7.53 6.89
C ALA A 37 -32.01 8.16 5.79
N GLN A 38 -30.69 8.10 5.97
CA GLN A 38 -29.74 8.59 4.97
C GLN A 38 -29.71 7.70 3.73
N LEU A 39 -29.90 6.39 3.86
CA LEU A 39 -30.05 5.48 2.71
C LEU A 39 -31.32 5.79 1.89
N VAL A 40 -32.42 6.11 2.58
CA VAL A 40 -33.68 6.55 1.96
C VAL A 40 -33.46 7.83 1.15
N GLU A 41 -32.75 8.81 1.72
CA GLU A 41 -32.40 10.05 1.06
C GLU A 41 -31.46 9.83 -0.14
N LEU A 42 -30.37 9.07 0.06
CA LEU A 42 -29.36 8.76 -0.96
C LEU A 42 -29.97 8.12 -2.20
N PHE A 43 -30.78 7.07 -1.99
CA PHE A 43 -31.35 6.29 -3.08
C PHE A 43 -32.74 6.76 -3.52
N GLN A 44 -33.28 7.82 -2.90
CA GLN A 44 -34.61 8.37 -3.17
C GLN A 44 -35.68 7.27 -3.29
N THR A 45 -35.76 6.45 -2.25
CA THR A 45 -36.70 5.32 -2.19
C THR A 45 -37.35 5.24 -0.81
N THR A 46 -38.28 4.31 -0.58
CA THR A 46 -39.00 4.22 0.68
C THR A 46 -38.19 3.49 1.75
N LYS A 47 -38.44 3.80 3.03
CA LYS A 47 -37.85 3.08 4.17
C LYS A 47 -38.17 1.58 4.11
N GLN A 48 -39.38 1.23 3.68
CA GLN A 48 -39.82 -0.16 3.50
C GLN A 48 -38.96 -0.87 2.45
N ASN A 49 -38.67 -0.22 1.32
CA ASN A 49 -37.83 -0.81 0.27
C ASN A 49 -36.38 -1.00 0.72
N ILE A 50 -35.79 -0.02 1.41
CA ILE A 50 -34.46 -0.18 2.02
C ILE A 50 -34.47 -1.34 3.03
N SER A 51 -35.48 -1.43 3.88
CA SER A 51 -35.61 -2.50 4.88
C SER A 51 -35.73 -3.87 4.24
N LEU A 52 -36.45 -3.98 3.12
CA LEU A 52 -36.59 -5.20 2.34
C LEU A 52 -35.23 -5.66 1.80
N HIS A 53 -34.49 -4.77 1.13
CA HIS A 53 -33.18 -5.11 0.56
C HIS A 53 -32.16 -5.53 1.63
N ILE A 54 -32.06 -4.78 2.73
CA ILE A 54 -31.15 -5.13 3.85
C ILE A 54 -31.47 -6.52 4.39
N ARG A 55 -32.77 -6.82 4.61
CA ARG A 55 -33.18 -8.11 5.15
C ARG A 55 -32.86 -9.26 4.19
N ASN A 56 -33.06 -9.06 2.89
CA ASN A 56 -32.74 -10.06 1.88
C ASN A 56 -31.22 -10.29 1.79
N ILE A 57 -30.40 -9.24 1.80
CA ILE A 57 -28.93 -9.33 1.78
C ILE A 57 -28.41 -10.18 2.94
N LEU A 58 -28.93 -9.96 4.15
CA LEU A 58 -28.55 -10.72 5.33
C LEU A 58 -29.07 -12.16 5.28
N ALA A 59 -30.31 -12.37 4.81
CA ALA A 59 -30.91 -13.70 4.69
C ALA A 59 -30.23 -14.57 3.62
N GLU A 60 -29.74 -13.95 2.54
CA GLU A 60 -28.96 -14.60 1.48
C GLU A 60 -27.53 -14.94 1.93
N GLY A 61 -27.09 -14.44 3.10
CA GLY A 61 -25.75 -14.66 3.63
C GLY A 61 -24.65 -13.91 2.87
N GLU A 62 -25.01 -12.92 2.04
CA GLU A 62 -24.04 -12.09 1.32
C GLU A 62 -23.19 -11.25 2.30
N LEU A 63 -23.82 -10.74 3.36
CA LEU A 63 -23.17 -9.96 4.41
C LEU A 63 -23.54 -10.51 5.79
N PHE A 64 -22.59 -10.45 6.72
CA PHE A 64 -22.80 -10.83 8.12
C PHE A 64 -23.22 -9.61 8.96
N GLU A 65 -24.37 -9.69 9.64
CA GLU A 65 -24.97 -8.55 10.36
C GLU A 65 -24.00 -7.90 11.36
N GLY A 66 -23.24 -8.70 12.12
CA GLY A 66 -22.29 -8.19 13.12
C GLY A 66 -21.10 -7.42 12.53
N ALA A 67 -20.85 -7.52 11.22
CA ALA A 67 -19.79 -6.77 10.54
C ALA A 67 -20.31 -5.48 9.88
N VAL A 68 -21.58 -5.46 9.46
CA VAL A 68 -22.13 -4.40 8.58
C VAL A 68 -23.20 -3.54 9.25
N VAL A 69 -23.65 -3.90 10.46
CA VAL A 69 -24.63 -3.14 11.23
C VAL A 69 -24.02 -2.73 12.57
N LYS A 70 -24.13 -1.44 12.90
CA LYS A 70 -23.76 -0.88 14.20
C LYS A 70 -24.88 -0.02 14.75
N GLU A 71 -25.03 0.01 16.07
CA GLU A 71 -25.96 0.90 16.74
C GLU A 71 -25.22 2.08 17.35
N TYR A 72 -25.75 3.27 17.13
CA TYR A 72 -25.19 4.51 17.65
C TYR A 72 -26.26 5.29 18.41
N LEU A 73 -25.88 5.81 19.57
CA LEU A 73 -26.69 6.79 20.30
C LEU A 73 -26.75 8.09 19.50
N THR A 74 -27.96 8.51 19.18
CA THR A 74 -28.25 9.76 18.46
C THR A 74 -29.20 10.59 19.29
N ALA A 75 -28.84 11.84 19.58
CA ALA A 75 -29.72 12.79 20.25
C ALA A 75 -30.76 13.32 19.24
N ALA A 76 -32.02 13.27 19.61
CA ALA A 76 -33.11 13.83 18.83
C ALA A 76 -33.45 15.25 19.30
N ALA A 77 -34.20 15.98 18.47
CA ALA A 77 -34.61 17.36 18.73
C ALA A 77 -35.50 17.52 19.98
N ASP A 78 -36.06 16.42 20.49
CA ASP A 78 -36.85 16.37 21.72
C ASP A 78 -35.99 16.16 22.99
N GLY A 79 -34.66 16.20 22.86
CA GLY A 79 -33.71 16.03 23.96
C GLY A 79 -33.49 14.58 24.38
N LYS A 80 -34.13 13.60 23.72
CA LYS A 80 -33.97 12.18 24.02
C LYS A 80 -32.88 11.55 23.16
N SER A 81 -32.23 10.52 23.71
CA SER A 81 -31.24 9.72 22.97
C SER A 81 -31.85 8.41 22.50
N TYR A 82 -31.66 8.10 21.23
CA TYR A 82 -32.16 6.87 20.60
C TYR A 82 -30.99 6.06 20.04
N LEU A 83 -31.07 4.73 20.17
CA LEU A 83 -30.20 3.82 19.44
C LEU A 83 -30.67 3.74 17.99
N VAL A 84 -29.82 4.19 17.08
CA VAL A 84 -30.08 4.20 15.64
C VAL A 84 -29.12 3.22 14.96
N LYS A 85 -29.65 2.36 14.11
CA LYS A 85 -28.86 1.46 13.27
C LYS A 85 -28.20 2.21 12.11
N PHE A 86 -26.91 1.98 11.95
CA PHE A 86 -26.09 2.44 10.84
C PHE A 86 -25.54 1.22 10.09
N TYR A 87 -25.33 1.43 8.80
CA TYR A 87 -24.95 0.41 7.84
C TYR A 87 -23.62 0.78 7.19
N SER A 88 -22.71 -0.18 7.09
CA SER A 88 -21.37 0.01 6.52
C SER A 88 -21.40 0.26 5.02
N LEU A 89 -20.26 0.66 4.45
CA LEU A 89 -20.06 0.80 3.00
C LEU A 89 -20.51 -0.44 2.22
N ASP A 90 -20.20 -1.65 2.70
CA ASP A 90 -20.57 -2.90 2.03
C ASP A 90 -22.09 -3.04 1.90
N MET A 91 -22.83 -2.72 2.97
CA MET A 91 -24.29 -2.72 2.94
C MET A 91 -24.83 -1.60 2.04
N ILE A 92 -24.22 -0.40 2.06
CA ILE A 92 -24.60 0.72 1.19
C ILE A 92 -24.47 0.33 -0.29
N ILE A 93 -23.34 -0.30 -0.66
CA ILE A 93 -23.10 -0.81 -2.01
C ILE A 93 -24.13 -1.88 -2.37
N ALA A 94 -24.29 -2.90 -1.53
CA ALA A 94 -25.19 -4.03 -1.79
C ALA A 94 -26.65 -3.57 -1.99
N VAL A 95 -27.11 -2.59 -1.20
CA VAL A 95 -28.41 -1.94 -1.38
C VAL A 95 -28.45 -1.13 -2.67
N GLY A 96 -27.43 -0.31 -2.96
CA GLY A 96 -27.37 0.51 -4.17
C GLY A 96 -27.43 -0.29 -5.48
N TYR A 97 -26.94 -1.53 -5.48
CA TYR A 97 -27.07 -2.43 -6.61
C TYR A 97 -28.47 -3.03 -6.78
N ARG A 98 -29.26 -3.14 -5.70
CA ARG A 98 -30.61 -3.72 -5.71
C ARG A 98 -31.72 -2.68 -5.87
N VAL A 99 -31.48 -1.43 -5.48
CA VAL A 99 -32.49 -0.37 -5.60
C VAL A 99 -32.71 0.02 -7.07
N ARG A 100 -33.97 -0.07 -7.50
CA ARG A 100 -34.45 0.39 -8.80
C ARG A 100 -34.96 1.83 -8.71
N SER A 101 -34.05 2.78 -8.64
CA SER A 101 -34.36 4.22 -8.70
C SER A 101 -33.42 4.96 -9.66
N HIS A 102 -33.76 6.20 -10.00
CA HIS A 102 -32.88 7.07 -10.79
C HIS A 102 -31.53 7.26 -10.09
N ARG A 103 -31.55 7.52 -8.77
CA ARG A 103 -30.36 7.60 -7.92
C ARG A 103 -29.59 6.29 -7.86
N GLY A 104 -30.25 5.15 -7.72
CA GLY A 104 -29.59 3.84 -7.77
C GLY A 104 -28.87 3.61 -9.10
N THR A 105 -29.43 4.09 -10.20
CA THR A 105 -28.80 4.01 -11.52
C THR A 105 -27.57 4.93 -11.62
N GLN A 106 -27.67 6.17 -11.14
CA GLN A 106 -26.52 7.09 -11.06
C GLN A 106 -25.41 6.52 -10.17
N PHE A 107 -25.75 6.00 -8.99
CA PHE A 107 -24.80 5.36 -8.08
C PHE A 107 -24.05 4.21 -8.74
N ARG A 108 -24.75 3.31 -9.46
CA ARG A 108 -24.09 2.20 -10.17
C ARG A 108 -23.17 2.69 -11.29
N ARG A 109 -23.57 3.72 -12.05
CA ARG A 109 -22.70 4.32 -13.08
C ARG A 109 -21.44 4.91 -12.46
N TRP A 110 -21.61 5.75 -11.44
CA TRP A 110 -20.49 6.33 -10.69
C TRP A 110 -19.56 5.25 -10.11
N ALA A 111 -20.09 4.23 -9.43
CA ALA A 111 -19.30 3.15 -8.86
C ALA A 111 -18.53 2.37 -9.94
N THR A 112 -19.18 2.10 -11.07
CA THR A 112 -18.57 1.43 -12.23
C THR A 112 -17.45 2.28 -12.83
N GLU A 113 -17.66 3.59 -12.95
CA GLU A 113 -16.65 4.53 -13.46
C GLU A 113 -15.43 4.60 -12.54
N ARG A 114 -15.62 4.69 -11.22
CA ARG A 114 -14.53 4.68 -10.24
C ARG A 114 -13.76 3.36 -10.25
N LEU A 115 -14.46 2.23 -10.34
CA LEU A 115 -13.83 0.91 -10.45
C LEU A 115 -13.05 0.76 -11.75
N ASN A 116 -13.64 1.18 -12.87
CA ASN A 116 -12.97 1.15 -14.18
C ASN A 116 -11.73 2.04 -14.19
N GLU A 117 -11.82 3.25 -13.64
CA GLU A 117 -10.70 4.15 -13.48
C GLU A 117 -9.56 3.51 -12.66
N TYR A 118 -9.89 2.88 -11.53
CA TYR A 118 -8.91 2.14 -10.73
C TYR A 118 -8.28 0.96 -11.51
N LEU A 119 -9.08 0.16 -12.21
CA LEU A 119 -8.60 -0.99 -12.97
C LEU A 119 -7.68 -0.58 -14.14
N VAL A 120 -7.95 0.56 -14.79
CA VAL A 120 -7.17 1.06 -15.93
C VAL A 120 -5.93 1.85 -15.49
N LYS A 121 -6.08 2.76 -14.52
CA LYS A 121 -5.01 3.69 -14.10
C LYS A 121 -4.21 3.20 -12.88
N GLY A 122 -4.77 2.31 -12.08
CA GLY A 122 -4.22 1.85 -10.81
C GLY A 122 -4.56 2.75 -9.60
N PHE A 123 -5.36 3.81 -9.78
CA PHE A 123 -5.78 4.72 -8.72
C PHE A 123 -7.12 5.39 -9.07
N THR A 124 -7.85 5.86 -8.06
CA THR A 124 -8.99 6.77 -8.20
C THR A 124 -8.81 7.93 -7.22
N MET A 125 -9.13 9.16 -7.62
CA MET A 125 -8.97 10.34 -6.76
C MET A 125 -10.17 11.26 -6.88
N ASP A 126 -10.43 12.01 -5.81
CA ASP A 126 -11.39 13.11 -5.79
C ASP A 126 -10.61 14.41 -5.71
N ASP A 127 -10.20 14.94 -6.88
CA ASP A 127 -9.33 16.11 -6.99
C ASP A 127 -9.93 17.36 -6.36
N GLN A 128 -11.25 17.52 -6.45
CA GLN A 128 -11.94 18.69 -5.89
C GLN A 128 -11.88 18.63 -4.36
N ARG A 129 -12.20 17.48 -3.77
CA ARG A 129 -12.14 17.29 -2.33
C ARG A 129 -10.70 17.35 -1.78
N LEU A 130 -9.70 16.93 -2.55
CA LEU A 130 -8.28 17.07 -2.16
C LEU A 130 -7.79 18.53 -2.21
N LYS A 131 -8.37 19.38 -3.08
CA LYS A 131 -8.05 20.81 -3.15
C LYS A 131 -8.75 21.64 -2.08
N GLU A 132 -9.97 21.26 -1.73
CA GLU A 132 -10.77 21.91 -0.68
C GLU A 132 -10.30 21.41 0.68
N ALA A 133 -9.37 22.15 1.31
CA ALA A 133 -8.67 21.85 2.57
C ALA A 133 -9.56 21.66 3.83
N GLY A 134 -10.87 21.48 3.67
CA GLY A 134 -11.86 21.52 4.75
C GLY A 134 -12.18 20.21 5.44
N ASN A 135 -11.95 19.03 4.84
CA ASN A 135 -12.55 17.79 5.35
C ASN A 135 -11.68 16.51 5.30
N LEU A 136 -10.46 16.55 4.76
CA LEU A 136 -9.48 15.48 4.97
C LEU A 136 -8.41 15.97 5.91
N GLY A 137 -8.13 15.20 6.97
CA GLY A 137 -6.95 15.45 7.80
C GLY A 137 -5.72 15.58 6.90
N SER A 138 -4.87 16.57 7.21
CA SER A 138 -3.56 16.79 6.60
C SER A 138 -2.84 15.49 6.25
N ASP A 139 -2.99 14.52 7.13
CA ASP A 139 -2.36 13.21 7.13
C ASP A 139 -2.64 12.39 5.85
N TYR A 140 -3.84 12.46 5.26
CA TYR A 140 -4.16 11.68 4.06
C TYR A 140 -3.48 12.22 2.79
N PHE A 141 -3.35 13.55 2.69
CA PHE A 141 -2.64 14.16 1.57
C PHE A 141 -1.14 13.90 1.69
N ASP A 142 -0.59 13.99 2.90
CA ASP A 142 0.81 13.66 3.17
C ASP A 142 1.11 12.18 2.89
N GLU A 143 0.23 11.26 3.29
CA GLU A 143 0.34 9.84 2.96
C GLU A 143 0.33 9.61 1.43
N LEU A 144 -0.54 10.30 0.70
CA LEU A 144 -0.58 10.22 -0.77
C LEU A 144 0.74 10.70 -1.38
N LEU A 145 1.29 11.83 -0.90
CA LEU A 145 2.57 12.33 -1.36
C LEU A 145 3.71 11.36 -1.07
N GLU A 146 3.72 10.73 0.10
CA GLU A 146 4.70 9.72 0.48
C GLU A 146 4.63 8.49 -0.43
N ARG A 147 3.43 7.95 -0.67
CA ARG A 147 3.19 6.85 -1.60
C ARG A 147 3.65 7.20 -3.02
N ILE A 148 3.36 8.42 -3.50
CA ILE A 148 3.84 8.89 -4.81
C ILE A 148 5.37 8.96 -4.85
N ARG A 149 6.02 9.46 -3.79
CA ARG A 149 7.48 9.52 -3.70
C ARG A 149 8.10 8.13 -3.72
N ASP A 150 7.56 7.16 -3.00
CA ASP A 150 8.08 5.78 -3.03
C ASP A 150 7.86 5.11 -4.40
N ILE A 151 6.70 5.33 -5.04
CA ILE A 151 6.48 4.85 -6.42
C ILE A 151 7.47 5.48 -7.39
N ARG A 152 7.75 6.79 -7.26
CA ARG A 152 8.69 7.53 -8.10
C ARG A 152 10.14 7.10 -7.86
N SER A 153 10.50 6.80 -6.61
CA SER A 153 11.83 6.32 -6.23
C SER A 153 12.02 4.83 -6.48
N SER A 154 10.96 4.09 -6.81
CA SER A 154 11.12 2.70 -7.24
C SER A 154 12.15 2.66 -8.35
N GLU A 155 13.18 1.81 -8.21
CA GLU A 155 14.36 1.85 -9.07
C GLU A 155 13.98 1.88 -10.55
N LYS A 156 12.99 1.08 -10.94
CA LYS A 156 12.47 1.05 -12.31
C LYS A 156 11.96 2.41 -12.79
N ARG A 157 11.12 3.11 -12.01
CA ARG A 157 10.55 4.40 -12.41
C ARG A 157 11.60 5.52 -12.35
N PHE A 158 12.44 5.50 -11.33
CA PHE A 158 13.55 6.44 -11.20
C PHE A 158 14.49 6.37 -12.41
N TYR A 159 15.02 5.17 -12.73
CA TYR A 159 15.93 5.00 -13.86
C TYR A 159 15.26 5.25 -15.19
N GLN A 160 13.98 4.91 -15.35
CA GLN A 160 13.22 5.27 -16.54
C GLN A 160 13.20 6.79 -16.73
N LYS A 161 12.85 7.54 -15.69
CA LYS A 161 12.77 9.01 -15.74
C LYS A 161 14.13 9.67 -15.95
N ILE A 162 15.18 9.26 -15.21
CA ILE A 162 16.54 9.75 -15.46
C ILE A 162 16.97 9.45 -16.88
N ARG A 163 16.72 8.24 -17.38
CA ARG A 163 17.04 7.89 -18.77
C ARG A 163 16.28 8.75 -19.77
N ASP A 164 15.00 9.02 -19.53
CA ASP A 164 14.20 9.87 -20.42
C ASP A 164 14.70 11.31 -20.44
N ILE A 165 15.23 11.81 -19.32
CA ILE A 165 15.88 13.12 -19.24
C ILE A 165 17.27 13.09 -19.90
N TYR A 166 18.05 12.04 -19.64
CA TYR A 166 19.39 11.87 -20.18
C TYR A 166 19.40 11.70 -21.71
N LYS A 167 18.34 11.09 -22.27
CA LYS A 167 18.06 11.04 -23.72
C LYS A 167 17.92 12.41 -24.38
N LEU A 168 17.63 13.46 -23.61
CA LEU A 168 17.53 14.83 -24.12
C LEU A 168 18.91 15.48 -24.24
N ALA A 169 19.98 14.81 -23.79
CA ALA A 169 21.34 15.26 -24.05
C ALA A 169 21.66 15.21 -25.55
N VAL A 170 22.39 16.21 -26.04
CA VAL A 170 22.69 16.36 -27.47
C VAL A 170 23.51 15.20 -28.02
N ASP A 171 24.39 14.66 -27.20
CA ASP A 171 25.35 13.59 -27.48
C ASP A 171 24.91 12.22 -26.92
N TYR A 172 23.62 12.04 -26.62
CA TYR A 172 23.12 10.78 -26.07
C TYR A 172 23.33 9.60 -27.03
N ASP A 173 24.06 8.58 -26.56
CA ASP A 173 24.13 7.27 -27.20
C ASP A 173 23.77 6.15 -26.20
N PRO A 174 22.69 5.37 -26.43
CA PRO A 174 22.30 4.28 -25.54
C PRO A 174 23.33 3.15 -25.44
N LYS A 175 24.27 3.04 -26.40
CA LYS A 175 25.32 2.00 -26.44
C LYS A 175 26.67 2.51 -25.95
N ALA A 176 26.83 3.80 -25.71
CA ALA A 176 28.08 4.34 -25.20
C ALA A 176 28.35 3.84 -23.79
N GLU A 177 29.61 3.49 -23.52
CA GLU A 177 30.08 3.09 -22.19
C GLU A 177 29.80 4.19 -21.15
N GLU A 178 29.93 5.46 -21.56
CA GLU A 178 29.65 6.64 -20.74
C GLU A 178 28.21 6.68 -20.21
N THR A 179 27.23 6.17 -20.97
CA THR A 179 25.82 6.08 -20.56
C THR A 179 25.63 5.06 -19.44
N LEU A 180 26.26 3.89 -19.55
CA LEU A 180 26.20 2.86 -18.52
C LEU A 180 26.93 3.31 -17.25
N GLU A 181 28.08 3.95 -17.42
CA GLU A 181 28.86 4.53 -16.33
C GLU A 181 28.05 5.61 -15.59
N PHE A 182 27.36 6.49 -16.32
CA PHE A 182 26.52 7.54 -15.73
C PHE A 182 25.46 6.96 -14.77
N PHE A 183 24.71 5.94 -15.17
CA PHE A 183 23.70 5.35 -14.29
C PHE A 183 24.29 4.70 -13.04
N ARG A 184 25.49 4.08 -13.15
CA ARG A 184 26.20 3.51 -12.01
C ARG A 184 26.66 4.60 -11.04
N ILE A 185 27.20 5.71 -11.57
CA ILE A 185 27.60 6.88 -10.78
C ILE A 185 26.40 7.48 -10.05
N VAL A 186 25.29 7.72 -10.76
CA VAL A 186 24.06 8.27 -10.17
C VAL A 186 23.57 7.37 -9.03
N GLN A 187 23.52 6.05 -9.24
CA GLN A 187 23.11 5.11 -8.20
C GLN A 187 23.98 5.19 -6.95
N ASN A 188 25.30 5.12 -7.14
CA ASN A 188 26.24 5.10 -6.02
C ASN A 188 26.26 6.44 -5.28
N LYS A 189 26.23 7.57 -5.98
CA LYS A 189 26.17 8.90 -5.36
C LYS A 189 24.90 9.09 -4.54
N LEU A 190 23.74 8.62 -5.02
CA LEU A 190 22.49 8.71 -4.26
C LEU A 190 22.46 7.79 -3.03
N HIS A 191 22.97 6.56 -3.13
CA HIS A 191 23.07 5.70 -1.95
C HIS A 191 24.07 6.26 -0.93
N PHE A 192 25.18 6.83 -1.41
CA PHE A 192 26.20 7.41 -0.56
C PHE A 192 25.72 8.66 0.17
N ALA A 193 25.03 9.56 -0.54
CA ALA A 193 24.44 10.79 0.03
C ALA A 193 23.47 10.54 1.19
N ILE A 194 22.95 9.32 1.32
CA ILE A 194 21.99 8.92 2.36
C ILE A 194 22.63 8.03 3.42
N SER A 195 23.40 7.02 3.02
CA SER A 195 23.89 5.97 3.92
C SER A 195 25.40 6.04 4.20
N GLY A 196 26.11 7.00 3.58
CA GLY A 196 27.57 7.09 3.59
C GLY A 196 28.28 5.93 2.89
N ARG A 197 27.55 5.17 2.07
CA ARG A 197 28.01 3.91 1.45
C ARG A 197 27.51 3.81 0.01
N THR A 198 28.32 3.23 -0.86
CA THR A 198 27.86 2.79 -2.18
C THR A 198 26.85 1.65 -2.06
N ALA A 199 26.11 1.38 -3.14
CA ALA A 199 25.15 0.28 -3.17
C ALA A 199 25.80 -1.09 -2.88
N ALA A 200 27.02 -1.31 -3.36
CA ALA A 200 27.78 -2.54 -3.14
C ALA A 200 28.24 -2.68 -1.68
N GLU A 201 28.78 -1.61 -1.09
CA GLU A 201 29.19 -1.59 0.32
C GLU A 201 28.00 -1.80 1.26
N LEU A 202 26.86 -1.19 0.95
CA LEU A 202 25.64 -1.35 1.72
C LEU A 202 25.20 -2.82 1.78
N ILE A 203 25.15 -3.49 0.62
CA ILE A 203 24.81 -4.92 0.52
C ILE A 203 25.83 -5.77 1.28
N ALA A 204 27.13 -5.56 1.01
CA ALA A 204 28.19 -6.36 1.61
C ALA A 204 28.23 -6.23 3.14
N GLN A 205 27.87 -5.07 3.67
CA GLN A 205 27.84 -4.83 5.12
C GLN A 205 26.55 -5.30 5.80
N ARG A 206 25.38 -5.14 5.15
CA ARG A 206 24.07 -5.35 5.80
C ARG A 206 23.42 -6.70 5.50
N ALA A 207 23.81 -7.39 4.43
CA ALA A 207 23.35 -8.75 4.19
C ALA A 207 23.86 -9.66 5.32
N ASP A 208 23.01 -10.20 6.17
CA ASP A 208 23.46 -11.07 7.29
C ASP A 208 22.51 -12.23 7.47
N ALA A 209 22.96 -13.45 7.20
CA ALA A 209 22.14 -14.66 7.29
C ALA A 209 21.59 -14.95 8.70
N THR A 210 22.18 -14.36 9.75
CA THR A 210 21.77 -14.54 11.14
C THR A 210 20.68 -13.57 11.58
N GLN A 211 20.48 -12.48 10.84
CA GLN A 211 19.45 -11.49 11.12
C GLN A 211 18.09 -11.92 10.55
N PRO A 212 16.98 -11.50 11.17
CA PRO A 212 15.65 -11.66 10.58
C PRO A 212 15.63 -11.11 9.14
N ASN A 213 15.12 -11.90 8.20
CA ASN A 213 15.03 -11.54 6.78
C ASN A 213 16.36 -11.07 6.18
N MET A 214 17.48 -11.59 6.68
CA MET A 214 18.83 -11.22 6.28
C MET A 214 19.25 -9.76 6.47
N GLY A 215 18.54 -9.02 7.33
CA GLY A 215 18.75 -7.57 7.50
C GLY A 215 18.08 -6.72 6.42
N LEU A 216 17.26 -7.31 5.54
CA LEU A 216 16.39 -6.53 4.66
C LEU A 216 15.29 -5.86 5.49
N THR A 217 14.92 -4.65 5.07
CA THR A 217 13.83 -3.84 5.64
C THR A 217 12.64 -3.75 4.69
N SER A 218 12.85 -4.00 3.39
CA SER A 218 11.81 -4.02 2.36
C SER A 218 12.13 -5.05 1.27
N TRP A 219 11.11 -5.74 0.75
CA TRP A 219 11.23 -6.69 -0.37
C TRP A 219 9.86 -6.93 -1.01
N LYS A 220 9.83 -7.63 -2.16
CA LYS A 220 8.58 -7.95 -2.85
C LYS A 220 7.99 -9.27 -2.39
N GLY A 221 6.73 -9.23 -1.95
CA GLY A 221 5.97 -10.43 -1.55
C GLY A 221 6.12 -10.73 -0.06
N THR A 222 5.76 -11.95 0.32
CA THR A 222 5.65 -12.35 1.74
C THR A 222 6.93 -12.88 2.35
N LYS A 223 7.91 -13.28 1.53
CA LYS A 223 9.17 -13.90 1.95
C LYS A 223 10.32 -13.36 1.11
N VAL A 224 11.51 -13.26 1.72
CA VAL A 224 12.74 -12.82 1.03
C VAL A 224 13.12 -13.83 -0.06
N ARG A 225 13.35 -13.33 -1.27
CA ARG A 225 13.77 -14.13 -2.43
C ARG A 225 15.23 -13.84 -2.78
N ARG A 226 15.83 -14.77 -3.51
CA ARG A 226 17.21 -14.65 -4.00
C ARG A 226 17.49 -13.36 -4.79
N GLY A 227 16.50 -12.82 -5.50
CA GLY A 227 16.66 -11.55 -6.23
C GLY A 227 16.59 -10.31 -5.35
N ASP A 228 16.05 -10.40 -4.13
CA ASP A 228 15.88 -9.25 -3.24
C ASP A 228 17.19 -8.87 -2.54
N VAL A 229 18.08 -9.84 -2.30
CA VAL A 229 19.35 -9.64 -1.55
C VAL A 229 20.43 -8.89 -2.34
N THR A 230 20.26 -8.74 -3.65
CA THR A 230 21.19 -8.00 -4.51
C THR A 230 20.76 -6.54 -4.72
N ILE A 231 19.65 -6.12 -4.12
CA ILE A 231 19.08 -4.76 -4.25
C ILE A 231 19.46 -3.95 -3.01
N ALA A 232 20.27 -2.92 -3.19
CA ALA A 232 20.76 -2.09 -2.08
C ALA A 232 19.63 -1.35 -1.35
N LYS A 233 18.62 -0.85 -2.07
CA LYS A 233 17.43 -0.19 -1.50
C LYS A 233 16.76 -1.03 -0.41
N ASN A 234 16.77 -2.36 -0.57
CA ASN A 234 16.12 -3.30 0.37
C ASN A 234 16.80 -3.36 1.75
N TYR A 235 18.03 -2.86 1.87
CA TYR A 235 18.79 -2.82 3.12
C TYR A 235 18.76 -1.46 3.82
N LEU A 236 18.14 -0.43 3.22
CA LEU A 236 18.05 0.90 3.82
C LEU A 236 17.11 0.89 5.03
N THR A 237 17.45 1.62 6.08
CA THR A 237 16.50 1.84 7.18
C THR A 237 15.29 2.62 6.67
N GLN A 238 14.20 2.64 7.45
CA GLN A 238 13.01 3.42 7.07
C GLN A 238 13.37 4.92 6.86
N GLU A 239 14.17 5.49 7.76
CA GLU A 239 14.63 6.88 7.64
C GLU A 239 15.49 7.10 6.39
N GLU A 240 16.45 6.22 6.12
CA GLU A 240 17.28 6.30 4.91
C GLU A 240 16.43 6.16 3.64
N LEU A 241 15.43 5.27 3.66
CA LEU A 241 14.52 5.07 2.53
C LEU A 241 13.68 6.33 2.26
N GLU A 242 13.13 6.95 3.30
CA GLU A 242 12.38 8.21 3.20
C GLU A 242 13.27 9.34 2.67
N GLN A 243 14.51 9.46 3.17
CA GLN A 243 15.47 10.46 2.69
C GLN A 243 15.87 10.20 1.24
N LEU A 244 16.13 8.94 0.86
CA LEU A 244 16.41 8.54 -0.52
C LEU A 244 15.23 8.90 -1.44
N ASN A 245 14.01 8.57 -1.03
CA ASN A 245 12.80 8.88 -1.78
C ASN A 245 12.65 10.39 -2.00
N ARG A 246 12.97 11.20 -0.98
CA ARG A 246 12.92 12.66 -1.05
C ARG A 246 13.99 13.25 -1.98
N ILE A 247 15.26 12.86 -1.82
CA ILE A 247 16.35 13.40 -2.64
C ILE A 247 16.19 13.00 -4.11
N VAL A 248 15.72 11.78 -4.37
CA VAL A 248 15.42 11.28 -5.72
C VAL A 248 14.31 12.11 -6.37
N ALA A 249 13.21 12.37 -5.65
CA ALA A 249 12.12 13.20 -6.17
C ALA A 249 12.61 14.62 -6.52
N MET A 250 13.37 15.25 -5.62
CA MET A 250 13.95 16.57 -5.83
C MET A 250 14.91 16.61 -7.02
N TYR A 251 15.78 15.60 -7.17
CA TYR A 251 16.71 15.53 -8.29
C TYR A 251 15.98 15.36 -9.63
N LEU A 252 14.93 14.53 -9.66
CA LEU A 252 14.11 14.37 -10.85
C LEU A 252 13.40 15.68 -11.23
N ASP A 253 12.84 16.41 -10.28
CA ASP A 253 12.20 17.71 -10.55
C ASP A 253 13.20 18.73 -11.08
N TYR A 254 14.39 18.79 -10.47
CA TYR A 254 15.50 19.61 -10.95
C TYR A 254 15.91 19.23 -12.38
N ALA A 255 16.11 17.94 -12.64
CA ALA A 255 16.53 17.46 -13.94
C ALA A 255 15.46 17.69 -15.03
N GLU A 256 14.17 17.52 -14.71
CA GLU A 256 13.07 17.84 -15.62
C GLU A 256 13.00 19.34 -15.94
N ASP A 257 13.21 20.22 -14.95
CA ASP A 257 13.28 21.68 -15.16
C ASP A 257 14.47 22.06 -16.06
N GLN A 258 15.66 21.50 -15.81
CA GLN A 258 16.84 21.75 -16.66
C GLN A 258 16.58 21.35 -18.11
N ALA A 259 15.94 20.20 -18.34
CA ALA A 259 15.60 19.73 -19.67
C ALA A 259 14.54 20.61 -20.37
N LYS A 260 13.50 21.05 -19.64
CA LYS A 260 12.43 21.90 -20.19
C LYS A 260 12.91 23.31 -20.56
N ARG A 261 13.98 23.80 -19.96
CA ARG A 261 14.54 25.14 -20.26
C ARG A 261 15.26 25.23 -21.62
N HIS A 262 15.20 24.19 -22.45
CA HIS A 262 15.77 24.14 -23.81
C HIS A 262 17.23 24.59 -23.91
N ARG A 263 18.00 24.45 -22.83
CA ARG A 263 19.45 24.64 -22.88
C ARG A 263 20.05 23.35 -23.42
N GLN A 264 21.01 23.46 -24.32
CA GLN A 264 21.80 22.29 -24.74
C GLN A 264 22.52 21.75 -23.51
N VAL A 265 22.27 20.49 -23.18
CA VAL A 265 22.93 19.76 -22.10
C VAL A 265 23.64 18.57 -22.76
N PHE A 266 24.89 18.35 -22.41
CA PHE A 266 25.68 17.19 -22.82
C PHE A 266 25.66 16.11 -21.73
N MET A 267 25.99 14.87 -22.07
CA MET A 267 26.03 13.76 -21.12
C MET A 267 26.92 14.03 -19.91
N ARG A 268 28.09 14.66 -20.13
CA ARG A 268 29.01 15.10 -19.06
C ARG A 268 28.41 16.14 -18.11
N ASP A 269 27.55 17.02 -18.62
CA ASP A 269 26.97 18.11 -17.84
C ASP A 269 26.00 17.55 -16.79
N TRP A 270 25.35 16.42 -17.08
CA TRP A 270 24.48 15.74 -16.11
C TRP A 270 25.24 15.23 -14.88
N ARG A 271 26.51 14.83 -15.03
CA ARG A 271 27.37 14.46 -13.90
C ARG A 271 27.66 15.67 -13.01
N ALA A 272 28.13 16.76 -13.62
CA ALA A 272 28.40 18.01 -12.89
C ALA A 272 27.14 18.59 -12.22
N LYS A 273 25.99 18.48 -12.88
CA LYS A 273 24.70 18.91 -12.33
C LYS A 273 24.25 18.06 -11.15
N LEU A 274 24.49 16.74 -11.17
CA LEU A 274 24.21 15.87 -10.01
C LEU A 274 25.06 16.29 -8.81
N ASP A 275 26.35 16.56 -9.02
CA ASP A 275 27.26 16.95 -7.95
C ASP A 275 26.90 18.30 -7.36
N ALA A 276 26.62 19.29 -8.22
CA ALA A 276 26.11 20.59 -7.79
C ALA A 276 24.78 20.46 -7.02
N PHE A 277 23.88 19.57 -7.46
CA PHE A 277 22.61 19.32 -6.78
C PHE A 277 22.81 18.70 -5.40
N LEU A 278 23.66 17.67 -5.26
CA LEU A 278 23.93 17.03 -3.98
C LEU A 278 24.62 18.00 -3.01
N SER A 279 25.61 18.76 -3.50
CA SER A 279 26.30 19.79 -2.71
C SER A 279 25.35 20.88 -2.24
N PHE A 280 24.47 21.38 -3.12
CA PHE A 280 23.46 22.38 -2.76
C PHE A 280 22.48 21.89 -1.68
N ASN A 281 22.21 20.58 -1.63
CA ASN A 281 21.36 19.96 -0.62
C ASN A 281 22.13 19.50 0.62
N GLU A 282 23.36 19.98 0.81
CA GLU A 282 24.22 19.67 1.97
C GLU A 282 24.41 18.15 2.15
N ARG A 283 24.54 17.41 1.04
CA ARG A 283 24.80 15.97 1.05
C ARG A 283 26.26 15.68 0.78
N ASP A 284 26.77 14.65 1.45
CA ASP A 284 28.08 14.08 1.16
C ASP A 284 28.10 13.49 -0.26
N ILE A 285 29.15 13.77 -1.00
CA ILE A 285 29.33 13.32 -2.38
C ILE A 285 30.40 12.23 -2.40
N LEU A 286 30.12 11.16 -3.14
CA LEU A 286 31.09 10.12 -3.40
C LEU A 286 32.09 10.62 -4.46
N ASP A 287 33.35 10.80 -4.06
CA ASP A 287 34.44 11.26 -4.94
C ASP A 287 35.25 10.10 -5.55
N ASP A 288 35.06 8.87 -5.07
CA ASP A 288 35.74 7.67 -5.54
C ASP A 288 34.77 6.58 -6.03
N ALA A 289 35.27 5.39 -6.39
CA ALA A 289 34.45 4.30 -6.90
C ALA A 289 33.79 3.43 -5.79
N GLY A 290 34.03 3.75 -4.52
CA GLY A 290 33.78 2.88 -3.37
C GLY A 290 34.86 1.81 -3.19
N LYS A 291 34.79 1.09 -2.07
CA LYS A 291 35.78 0.06 -1.68
C LYS A 291 35.38 -1.35 -2.09
N VAL A 292 34.12 -1.58 -2.45
CA VAL A 292 33.57 -2.91 -2.71
C VAL A 292 33.04 -3.00 -4.14
N ALA A 293 33.48 -4.01 -4.88
CA ALA A 293 32.98 -4.30 -6.20
C ALA A 293 31.58 -4.93 -6.15
N LYS A 294 30.72 -4.56 -7.11
CA LYS A 294 29.31 -4.98 -7.13
C LYS A 294 29.15 -6.50 -7.26
N ASP A 295 29.96 -7.15 -8.08
CA ASP A 295 29.97 -8.59 -8.28
C ASP A 295 30.37 -9.35 -6.99
N MET A 296 31.32 -8.82 -6.24
CA MET A 296 31.72 -9.34 -4.93
C MET A 296 30.58 -9.20 -3.92
N ALA A 297 29.96 -8.03 -3.84
CA ALA A 297 28.83 -7.78 -2.94
C ALA A 297 27.64 -8.70 -3.24
N ASP A 298 27.30 -8.87 -4.53
CA ASP A 298 26.21 -9.75 -4.96
C ASP A 298 26.52 -11.21 -4.65
N ARG A 299 27.75 -11.68 -4.92
CA ARG A 299 28.16 -13.05 -4.56
C ARG A 299 28.03 -13.29 -3.06
N LEU A 300 28.55 -12.38 -2.24
CA LEU A 300 28.48 -12.46 -0.78
C LEU A 300 27.03 -12.50 -0.28
N ALA A 301 26.15 -11.67 -0.85
CA ALA A 301 24.74 -11.65 -0.49
C ALA A 301 24.02 -12.95 -0.88
N LEU A 302 24.35 -13.52 -2.04
CA LEU A 302 23.77 -14.78 -2.50
C LEU A 302 24.24 -15.98 -1.66
N GLU A 303 25.52 -16.03 -1.29
CA GLU A 303 26.04 -17.06 -0.38
C GLU A 303 25.35 -16.99 0.99
N ARG A 304 25.18 -15.78 1.53
CA ARG A 304 24.43 -15.57 2.78
C ARG A 304 22.95 -15.93 2.63
N TYR A 305 22.37 -15.74 1.45
CA TYR A 305 20.98 -16.13 1.17
C TYR A 305 20.81 -17.64 1.19
N ASP A 306 21.73 -18.37 0.59
CA ASP A 306 21.67 -19.83 0.57
C ASP A 306 21.74 -20.40 2.01
N ALA A 307 22.59 -19.82 2.87
CA ALA A 307 22.66 -20.17 4.28
C ALA A 307 21.37 -19.82 5.05
N PHE A 308 20.85 -18.60 4.89
CA PHE A 308 19.60 -18.15 5.51
C PHE A 308 18.40 -19.01 5.06
N ASN A 309 18.32 -19.32 3.77
CA ASN A 309 17.23 -20.09 3.20
C ASN A 309 17.25 -21.55 3.68
N ALA A 310 18.44 -22.14 3.84
CA ALA A 310 18.59 -23.47 4.42
C ALA A 310 18.10 -23.51 5.88
N ALA A 311 18.49 -22.52 6.70
CA ALA A 311 18.02 -22.40 8.08
C ALA A 311 16.49 -22.21 8.15
N ARG A 312 15.95 -21.32 7.32
CA ARG A 312 14.50 -21.08 7.22
C ARG A 312 13.71 -22.33 6.85
N LEU A 313 14.18 -23.10 5.85
CA LEU A 313 13.53 -24.35 5.45
C LEU A 313 13.56 -25.40 6.57
N HIS A 314 14.65 -25.45 7.34
CA HIS A 314 14.75 -26.31 8.51
C HIS A 314 13.71 -25.92 9.57
N ASP A 315 13.63 -24.65 9.93
CA ASP A 315 12.67 -24.14 10.92
C ASP A 315 11.21 -24.34 10.47
N GLU A 316 10.92 -24.12 9.18
CA GLU A 316 9.60 -24.36 8.58
C GLU A 316 9.22 -25.84 8.69
N ALA A 317 10.13 -26.77 8.37
CA ALA A 317 9.91 -28.21 8.49
C ALA A 317 9.70 -28.65 9.96
N VAL A 318 10.47 -28.10 10.91
CA VAL A 318 10.29 -28.38 12.34
C VAL A 318 8.93 -27.88 12.83
N THR A 319 8.53 -26.68 12.41
CA THR A 319 7.24 -26.09 12.81
C THR A 319 6.05 -26.86 12.23
N GLU A 320 6.14 -27.27 10.96
CA GLU A 320 5.12 -28.10 10.30
C GLU A 320 4.98 -29.46 11.00
N ALA A 321 6.10 -30.12 11.32
CA ALA A 321 6.08 -31.38 12.07
C ALA A 321 5.43 -31.24 13.46
N LEU A 322 5.72 -30.16 14.19
CA LEU A 322 5.09 -29.89 15.49
C LEU A 322 3.59 -29.60 15.36
N ALA A 323 3.17 -28.88 14.31
CA ALA A 323 1.77 -28.59 14.05
C ALA A 323 0.99 -29.86 13.67
N ASP A 324 1.59 -30.74 12.87
CA ASP A 324 1.04 -32.04 12.51
C ASP A 324 0.89 -32.94 13.74
N ASP A 325 1.89 -32.98 14.63
CA ASP A 325 1.83 -33.71 15.90
C ASP A 325 0.71 -33.18 16.81
N GLU A 326 0.53 -31.86 16.89
CA GLU A 326 -0.55 -31.25 17.67
C GLU A 326 -1.93 -31.54 17.06
N ALA A 327 -2.05 -31.47 15.73
CA ALA A 327 -3.27 -31.83 15.01
C ALA A 327 -3.63 -33.31 15.22
N PHE A 328 -2.64 -34.19 15.17
CA PHE A 328 -2.82 -35.62 15.44
C PHE A 328 -3.32 -35.87 16.86
N LYS A 329 -2.74 -35.22 17.88
CA LYS A 329 -3.21 -35.31 19.28
C LYS A 329 -4.66 -34.85 19.45
N ARG A 330 -5.04 -33.73 18.82
CA ARG A 330 -6.43 -33.22 18.87
C ARG A 330 -7.41 -34.20 18.24
N LEU A 331 -7.03 -34.86 17.14
CA LEU A 331 -7.84 -35.91 16.52
C LEU A 331 -7.96 -37.16 17.40
N GLU A 332 -6.88 -37.56 18.07
CA GLU A 332 -6.89 -38.68 19.01
C GLU A 332 -7.80 -38.41 20.22
N GLU A 333 -7.71 -37.21 20.81
CA GLU A 333 -8.58 -36.78 21.90
C GLU A 333 -10.06 -36.72 21.49
N ALA A 334 -10.35 -36.16 20.31
CA ALA A 334 -11.69 -36.15 19.74
C ALA A 334 -12.21 -37.57 19.48
N GLY A 335 -11.36 -38.48 19.00
CA GLY A 335 -11.69 -39.88 18.79
C GLY A 335 -12.00 -40.64 20.09
N ARG A 336 -11.28 -40.35 21.18
CA ARG A 336 -11.53 -40.90 22.52
C ARG A 336 -12.80 -40.34 23.16
N ALA A 337 -13.20 -39.12 22.81
CA ALA A 337 -14.43 -38.47 23.28
C ALA A 337 -15.71 -38.92 22.55
N LEU A 338 -15.59 -39.72 21.47
CA LEU A 338 -16.75 -40.27 20.76
C LEU A 338 -17.46 -41.35 21.61
N PRO A 339 -18.80 -41.29 21.78
CA PRO A 339 -19.54 -42.31 22.50
C PRO A 339 -19.43 -43.65 21.77
N LYS A 340 -19.08 -44.72 22.50
CA LYS A 340 -19.00 -46.09 21.96
C LYS A 340 -20.33 -46.44 21.27
N PRO A 341 -20.33 -47.03 20.06
CA PRO A 341 -21.56 -47.32 19.35
C PRO A 341 -22.43 -48.27 20.20
N GLY A 342 -23.60 -47.77 20.61
CA GLY A 342 -24.56 -48.52 21.41
C GLY A 342 -25.02 -49.77 20.67
N LYS A 343 -25.02 -50.92 21.37
CA LYS A 343 -25.57 -52.19 20.88
C LYS A 343 -26.97 -51.95 20.31
N ARG A 344 -27.16 -52.14 18.99
CA ARG A 344 -28.48 -52.17 18.35
C ARG A 344 -29.33 -53.24 19.03
N GLN A 345 -30.36 -52.84 19.78
CA GLN A 345 -31.44 -53.74 20.16
C GLN A 345 -32.18 -54.13 18.88
N ARG A 346 -32.16 -55.42 18.54
CA ARG A 346 -33.08 -56.01 17.56
C ARG A 346 -34.50 -55.83 18.12
N ARG A 347 -35.36 -55.16 17.37
CA ARG A 347 -36.81 -55.26 17.56
C ARG A 347 -37.23 -56.63 17.02
N GLU A 348 -37.64 -57.52 17.90
CA GLU A 348 -38.51 -58.65 17.56
C GLU A 348 -39.97 -58.18 17.58
N GLU A 349 -40.77 -58.89 16.80
CA GLU A 349 -42.10 -58.60 16.25
C GLU A 349 -43.20 -58.20 17.23
#